data_AF-A0A5B1C077-F1
#
_entry.id   AF-A0A5B1C077-F1
#
_cell.length_a   1.000
_cell.length_b   1.000
_cell.length_c   1.000
_cell.angle_alpha   90.00
_cell.angle_beta   90.00
_cell.angle_gamma   90.00
#
_symmetry.space_group_name_H-M   'P 1'
#
loop_
_entity.id
_entity.type
_entity.pdbx_description
1 polymer ?
#
loop_
_entity_poly.entity_id
_entity_poly.type
_entity_poly.pdbx_seq_one_letter_code
_entity_poly.pdbx_strand_id
1 'polypeptide(L)'
;MNEPHKVIAKQYLQKIKAFKTYECNPEDPMSNSHLSWMLHVISCEIYDPAQESETKMNRWLGYVQGVMVAKGMIQVNQERDRTRAIFNGK
;
A
#
# COMPACT_ATOMS: atom_id res chain seq x y z
N MET A 1 -10.01 -14.38 8.18
CA MET A 1 -10.31 -12.96 8.45
C MET A 1 -9.80 -12.16 7.25
N ASN A 2 -10.62 -11.32 6.63
CA ASN A 2 -10.14 -10.46 5.54
C ASN A 2 -9.27 -9.36 6.17
N GLU A 3 -8.00 -9.28 5.76
CA GLU A 3 -7.11 -8.18 6.11
C GLU A 3 -7.17 -7.12 4.99
N PRO A 4 -7.96 -6.04 5.17
CA PRO A 4 -8.30 -5.13 4.09
C PRO A 4 -7.06 -4.48 3.47
N HIS A 5 -6.09 -4.13 4.31
CA HIS A 5 -4.84 -3.52 3.88
C HIS A 5 -4.03 -4.42 2.93
N LYS A 6 -4.00 -5.74 3.16
CA LYS A 6 -3.33 -6.69 2.26
C LYS A 6 -4.02 -6.78 0.90
N VAL A 7 -5.35 -6.78 0.90
CA VAL A 7 -6.16 -6.79 -0.33
C VAL A 7 -5.86 -5.56 -1.18
N ILE A 8 -5.89 -4.37 -0.57
CA ILE A 8 -5.59 -3.13 -1.29
C ILE A 8 -4.14 -3.11 -1.80
N ALA A 9 -3.18 -3.53 -0.97
CA ALA A 9 -1.78 -3.56 -1.38
C ALA A 9 -1.55 -4.45 -2.61
N LYS A 10 -2.14 -5.65 -2.63
CA LYS A 10 -2.11 -6.55 -3.81
C LYS A 10 -2.71 -5.90 -5.06
N GLN A 11 -3.82 -5.19 -4.92
CA GLN A 11 -4.45 -4.50 -6.04
C GLN A 11 -3.56 -3.38 -6.60
N TYR A 12 -2.87 -2.61 -5.75
CA TYR A 12 -1.94 -1.59 -6.24
C TYR A 12 -0.75 -2.19 -6.99
N LEU A 13 -0.16 -3.27 -6.47
CA LEU A 13 0.92 -3.99 -7.15
C LEU A 13 0.52 -4.50 -8.55
N GLN A 14 -0.70 -5.00 -8.70
CA GLN A 14 -1.20 -5.51 -9.98
C GLN A 14 -1.54 -4.39 -10.97
N LYS A 15 -2.08 -3.27 -10.48
CA LYS A 15 -2.70 -2.24 -11.33
C LYS A 15 -1.71 -1.20 -11.82
N ILE A 16 -0.60 -0.99 -11.11
CA ILE A 16 0.31 0.12 -11.36
C ILE A 16 1.58 -0.38 -12.04
N LYS A 17 1.62 -0.23 -13.38
CA LYS A 17 2.80 -0.55 -14.21
C LYS A 17 4.08 0.18 -13.78
N ALA A 18 3.96 1.21 -12.94
CA ALA A 18 5.08 1.97 -12.41
C ALA A 18 5.92 1.16 -11.39
N PHE A 19 5.37 0.06 -10.86
CA PHE A 19 5.93 -0.74 -9.76
C PHE A 19 6.68 -1.99 -10.26
N LYS A 20 7.64 -1.81 -11.15
CA LYS A 20 8.36 -2.92 -11.81
C LYS A 20 9.45 -3.57 -10.95
N THR A 21 9.90 -2.91 -9.88
CA THR A 21 10.99 -3.36 -9.03
C THR A 21 10.62 -3.20 -7.56
N TYR A 22 11.12 -4.10 -6.71
CA TYR A 22 10.85 -4.13 -5.27
C TYR A 22 12.15 -3.85 -4.53
N GLU A 23 12.48 -2.57 -4.33
CA GLU A 23 13.73 -2.17 -3.68
C GLU A 23 13.45 -1.22 -2.52
N CYS A 24 13.98 -1.54 -1.33
CA CYS A 24 13.92 -0.63 -0.21
C CYS A 24 14.93 0.50 -0.40
N ASN A 25 14.47 1.72 -0.65
CA ASN A 25 15.29 2.92 -0.71
C ASN A 25 14.76 4.02 0.22
N PRO A 26 15.23 4.09 1.49
CA PRO A 26 14.82 5.12 2.44
C PRO A 26 15.23 6.55 2.06
N GLU A 27 16.27 6.71 1.24
CA GLU A 27 16.75 8.02 0.77
C GLU A 27 15.86 8.60 -0.34
N ASP A 28 15.13 7.75 -1.06
CA ASP A 28 14.06 8.15 -1.98
C ASP A 28 12.78 7.35 -1.69
N PRO A 29 12.07 7.70 -0.60
CA PRO A 29 10.91 6.95 -0.13
C PRO A 29 9.66 7.20 -0.99
N MET A 30 9.76 8.10 -1.98
CA MET A 30 8.72 8.35 -2.97
C MET A 30 8.99 7.62 -4.28
N SER A 31 10.18 7.04 -4.47
CA SER A 31 10.50 6.24 -5.65
C SER A 31 9.48 5.12 -5.86
N ASN A 32 9.18 4.83 -7.12
CA ASN A 32 8.23 3.76 -7.42
C ASN A 32 8.73 2.41 -6.91
N SER A 33 10.04 2.17 -6.90
CA SER A 33 10.64 0.94 -6.37
C SER A 33 10.43 0.79 -4.86
N HIS A 34 10.60 1.86 -4.08
CA HIS A 34 10.34 1.84 -2.64
C HIS A 34 8.86 1.66 -2.32
N LEU A 35 7.97 2.35 -3.03
CA LEU A 35 6.52 2.16 -2.86
C LEU A 35 6.10 0.72 -3.19
N SER A 36 6.67 0.13 -4.25
CA SER A 36 6.43 -1.27 -4.60
C SER A 36 6.89 -2.21 -3.50
N TRP A 37 8.08 -1.97 -2.94
CA TRP A 37 8.62 -2.73 -1.83
C TRP A 37 7.70 -2.65 -0.60
N MET A 38 7.25 -1.45 -0.21
CA MET A 38 6.31 -1.28 0.91
C MET A 38 5.01 -2.07 0.69
N LEU A 39 4.44 -1.98 -0.52
CA LEU A 39 3.23 -2.72 -0.88
C LEU A 39 3.46 -4.24 -0.88
N HIS A 40 4.63 -4.69 -1.33
CA HIS A 40 5.01 -6.10 -1.30
C HIS A 40 5.10 -6.63 0.13
N VAL A 41 5.77 -5.89 1.02
CA VAL A 41 5.85 -6.19 2.46
C VAL A 41 4.45 -6.29 3.07
N ILE A 42 3.58 -5.30 2.82
CA ILE A 42 2.18 -5.35 3.28
C ILE A 42 1.46 -6.60 2.73
N SER A 43 1.72 -7.00 1.49
CA SER A 43 0.98 -8.07 0.80
C SER A 43 1.41 -9.51 1.11
N CYS A 44 2.68 -9.72 1.44
CA CYS A 44 3.33 -11.04 1.43
C CYS A 44 3.59 -11.65 2.81
N GLU A 45 3.15 -11.01 3.90
CA GLU A 45 3.33 -11.53 5.26
C GLU A 45 4.79 -11.88 5.62
N ILE A 46 5.78 -11.20 5.02
CA ILE A 46 7.19 -11.24 5.46
C ILE A 46 7.33 -10.43 6.77
N TYR A 47 6.34 -10.60 7.62
CA TYR A 47 5.93 -9.81 8.74
C TYR A 47 6.18 -10.69 9.95
N ASP A 48 7.07 -10.26 10.83
CA ASP A 48 7.13 -10.83 12.16
C ASP A 48 5.99 -10.21 12.99
N PRO A 49 4.94 -10.97 13.35
CA PRO A 49 3.84 -10.47 14.16
C PRO A 49 4.26 -9.95 15.52
N ALA A 50 5.40 -10.40 16.03
CA ALA A 50 5.95 -9.91 17.29
C ALA A 50 6.55 -8.50 17.17
N GLN A 51 6.89 -8.04 15.97
CA GLN A 51 7.59 -6.77 15.75
C GLN A 51 6.73 -5.71 15.06
N GLU A 52 5.73 -6.10 14.27
CA GLU A 52 5.29 -5.23 13.18
C GLU A 52 3.83 -4.73 13.20
N SER A 53 3.01 -4.82 14.26
CA SER A 53 1.60 -4.34 14.38
C SER A 53 0.78 -3.95 13.10
N GLU A 54 -0.46 -4.45 13.00
CA GLU A 54 -1.43 -4.03 11.96
C GLU A 54 -1.55 -2.49 11.78
N THR A 55 -1.43 -1.74 12.88
CA THR A 55 -1.44 -0.26 12.85
C THR A 55 -0.32 0.32 12.00
N LYS A 56 0.88 -0.28 12.04
CA LYS A 56 2.01 0.15 11.20
C LYS A 56 1.74 -0.11 9.72
N MET A 57 1.15 -1.26 9.37
CA MET A 57 0.79 -1.58 7.99
C MET A 57 -0.27 -0.61 7.43
N ASN A 58 -1.28 -0.26 8.24
CA ASN A 58 -2.26 0.74 7.86
C ASN A 58 -1.64 2.12 7.63
N ARG A 59 -0.66 2.54 8.46
CA ARG A 59 0.10 3.78 8.25
C ARG A 59 0.92 3.75 6.96
N TRP A 60 1.59 2.64 6.68
CA TRP A 60 2.37 2.47 5.46
C TRP A 60 1.49 2.50 4.21
N LEU A 61 0.34 1.82 4.25
CA LEU A 61 -0.63 1.86 3.16
C LEU A 61 -1.13 3.30 2.91
N GLY A 62 -1.46 4.03 3.98
CA GLY A 62 -1.85 5.44 3.89
C GLY A 62 -0.76 6.33 3.29
N TYR A 63 0.51 6.11 3.68
CA TYR A 63 1.65 6.82 3.09
C TYR A 63 1.75 6.56 1.58
N VAL A 64 1.70 5.29 1.15
CA VAL A 64 1.75 4.94 -0.28
C VAL A 64 0.59 5.57 -1.05
N GLN A 65 -0.63 5.55 -0.50
CA GLN A 65 -1.79 6.21 -1.10
C GLN A 65 -1.56 7.71 -1.25
N GLY A 66 -1.04 8.38 -0.23
CA GLY A 66 -0.71 9.81 -0.29
C GLY A 66 0.28 10.14 -1.40
N VAL A 67 1.37 9.37 -1.51
CA VAL A 67 2.37 9.55 -2.57
C VAL A 67 1.77 9.30 -3.95
N MET A 68 0.95 8.26 -4.11
CA MET A 68 0.31 7.97 -5.39
C MET A 68 -0.70 9.06 -5.81
N VAL A 69 -1.40 9.69 -4.86
CA VAL A 69 -2.23 10.88 -5.11
C VAL A 69 -1.35 12.05 -5.57
N ALA A 70 -0.25 12.34 -4.87
CA ALA A 70 0.66 13.43 -5.23
C ALA A 70 1.29 13.24 -6.63
N LYS A 71 1.50 11.99 -7.05
CA LYS A 71 1.96 11.61 -8.39
C LYS A 71 0.85 11.57 -9.45
N GLY A 72 -0.40 11.83 -9.09
CA GLY A 72 -1.54 11.76 -10.01
C GLY A 72 -1.90 10.34 -10.49
N MET A 73 -1.44 9.30 -9.80
CA MET A 73 -1.70 7.90 -10.16
C MET A 73 -3.10 7.44 -9.73
N ILE A 74 -3.62 8.01 -8.64
CA ILE A 74 -4.95 7.75 -8.10
C ILE A 74 -5.60 9.06 -7.68
N GLN A 75 -6.93 9.04 -7.52
CA GLN A 75 -7.70 10.18 -7.05
C GLN A 75 -8.39 9.83 -5.73
N VAL A 76 -8.33 10.74 -4.75
CA VAL A 76 -8.84 10.51 -3.39
C VAL A 76 -10.31 10.05 -3.39
N ASN A 77 -11.18 10.75 -4.11
CA ASN A 77 -12.61 10.43 -4.14
C ASN A 77 -12.88 9.05 -4.75
N GLN A 78 -12.20 8.72 -5.85
CA GLN A 78 -12.35 7.44 -6.53
C GLN A 78 -11.84 6.29 -5.65
N GLU A 79 -10.69 6.48 -4.99
CA GLU A 79 -10.13 5.45 -4.10
C GLU A 79 -10.95 5.26 -2.83
N ARG A 80 -11.49 6.34 -2.25
CA ARG A 80 -12.44 6.23 -1.13
C ARG A 80 -13.63 5.37 -1.52
N ASP A 81 -14.26 5.66 -2.65
CA ASP A 81 -15.47 4.96 -3.08
C ASP A 81 -15.16 3.50 -3.45
N ARG A 82 -14.01 3.25 -4.10
CA ARG A 82 -13.51 1.91 -4.46
C ARG A 82 -13.21 1.03 -3.24
N THR A 83 -12.60 1.61 -2.20
CA THR A 83 -12.11 0.85 -1.04
C THR A 83 -13.12 0.74 0.09
N ARG A 84 -14.22 1.52 0.07
CA ARG A 84 -15.28 1.53 1.08
C ARG A 84 -15.87 0.15 1.39
N ALA A 85 -16.13 -0.64 0.36
CA ALA A 85 -16.67 -2.00 0.50
C ALA A 85 -15.65 -2.99 1.09
N ILE A 86 -14.36 -2.67 1.00
CA ILE A 86 -13.27 -3.54 1.46
C ILE A 86 -12.96 -3.28 2.93
N PHE A 87 -12.98 -2.01 3.34
CA PHE A 87 -12.80 -1.61 4.75
C PHE A 87 -14.08 -1.74 5.58
N ASN A 88 -15.20 -2.16 5.00
CA ASN A 88 -16.45 -2.51 5.68
C ASN A 88 -16.99 -1.46 6.68
N GLY A 89 -16.61 -0.19 6.54
CA GLY A 89 -17.14 0.94 7.32
C GLY A 89 -17.17 0.73 8.84
N LYS A 90 -16.30 -0.12 9.40
CA LYS A 90 -16.16 -0.34 10.84
C LYS A 90 -15.00 0.48 11.38
#